data_AF-A0A511Y5L9-F1
#
_entry.id   AF-A0A511Y5L9-F1
#
_cell.length_a   1.000
_cell.length_b   1.000
_cell.length_c   1.000
_cell.angle_alpha   90.00
_cell.angle_beta   90.00
_cell.angle_gamma   90.00
#
_symmetry.space_group_name_H-M   'P 1'
#
loop_
_entity.id
_entity.type
_entity.pdbx_description
1 polymer ?
#
loop_
_entity_poly.entity_id
_entity_poly.type
_entity_poly.pdbx_seq_one_letter_code
_entity_poly.pdbx_strand_id
1 'polypeptide(L)'
;MKTVFKTIFTGLLLAGTFVTVNGQFLAASDTSESSVKKYNNIINANKEIVEFIEYSLVQKGLPRHLRNLALIESHFNRNITSGAGAVGIWQFMTSHANQYGLTEQNRTDVYKSTKTAVISLANLYRKYGDWITVVAAYNCGEGNIAKAMQNAGSTQYHVFSKYLPGETINHVKKYLNACYATGELESVLNNYNSSRLNKIFFTEGGSGRNSAAPLQETEINAGFNLDVIADELDVEMNEILAWNPRIVEELQKKGESPLYLPTDLMPDFLLKKNKILSRSIKEGNRVQQQ
;
A
#
# COMPACT_ATOMS: atom_id res chain seq x y z
N MET A 1 10.96 -16.31 67.04
CA MET A 1 11.02 -14.93 66.52
C MET A 1 11.93 -14.94 65.30
N LYS A 2 11.35 -14.76 64.11
CA LYS A 2 11.92 -14.45 62.77
C LYS A 2 13.12 -15.28 62.25
N THR A 3 12.82 -16.26 61.40
CA THR A 3 13.73 -16.82 60.39
C THR A 3 13.75 -15.87 59.18
N VAL A 4 14.92 -15.36 58.81
CA VAL A 4 15.11 -14.49 57.63
C VAL A 4 15.61 -15.34 56.47
N PHE A 5 14.74 -15.61 55.49
CA PHE A 5 15.16 -16.14 54.18
C PHE A 5 15.65 -14.95 53.33
N LYS A 6 16.94 -14.93 53.01
CA LYS A 6 17.50 -14.07 51.96
C LYS A 6 17.27 -14.77 50.62
N THR A 7 16.26 -14.37 49.87
CA THR A 7 16.09 -14.79 48.48
C THR A 7 16.99 -13.92 47.60
N ILE A 8 17.98 -14.55 46.99
CA ILE A 8 18.85 -13.95 45.96
C ILE A 8 18.00 -13.76 44.69
N PHE A 9 17.75 -12.52 44.31
CA PHE A 9 17.09 -12.18 43.06
C PHE A 9 18.16 -12.10 41.96
N THR A 10 18.37 -13.20 41.24
CA THR A 10 19.21 -13.21 40.05
C THR A 10 18.40 -12.59 38.91
N GLY A 11 18.55 -11.28 38.71
CA GLY A 11 17.96 -10.57 37.58
C GLY A 11 18.62 -11.03 36.29
N LEU A 12 17.92 -11.85 35.52
CA LEU A 12 18.28 -12.17 34.14
C LEU A 12 17.89 -10.95 33.30
N LEU A 13 18.86 -10.08 33.01
CA LEU A 13 18.71 -9.01 32.02
C LEU A 13 18.60 -9.67 30.64
N LEU A 14 17.37 -9.94 30.20
CA LEU A 14 17.10 -10.17 28.79
C LEU A 14 17.22 -8.82 28.09
N ALA A 15 18.42 -8.55 27.57
CA ALA A 15 18.65 -7.51 26.59
C ALA A 15 17.90 -7.90 25.31
N GLY A 16 16.59 -7.61 25.28
CA GLY A 16 15.81 -7.61 24.07
C GLY A 16 16.42 -6.59 23.12
N THR A 17 17.10 -7.07 22.09
CA THR A 17 17.46 -6.27 20.94
C THR A 17 16.15 -5.82 20.30
N PHE A 18 15.74 -4.59 20.56
CA PHE A 18 14.69 -3.93 19.79
C PHE A 18 15.20 -3.84 18.35
N VAL A 19 14.76 -4.77 17.50
CA VAL A 19 14.85 -4.62 16.05
C VAL A 19 13.84 -3.55 15.70
N THR A 20 14.30 -2.31 15.54
CA THR A 20 13.50 -1.25 14.96
C THR A 20 13.23 -1.60 13.50
N VAL A 21 12.07 -2.19 13.20
CA VAL A 21 11.59 -2.35 11.82
C VAL A 21 11.06 -1.00 11.35
N ASN A 22 11.97 -0.05 11.13
CA ASN A 22 11.68 1.17 10.38
C ASN A 22 11.57 0.80 8.89
N GLY A 23 10.45 0.21 8.49
CA GLY A 23 10.23 -0.36 7.16
C GLY A 23 9.67 0.62 6.11
N GLN A 24 9.99 1.92 6.17
CA GLN A 24 9.55 2.86 5.14
C GLN A 24 10.50 2.80 3.94
N PHE A 25 10.24 1.86 3.02
CA PHE A 25 11.08 1.63 1.84
C PHE A 25 10.89 2.66 0.72
N LEU A 26 9.79 3.42 0.77
CA LEU A 26 9.43 4.43 -0.23
C LEU A 26 9.01 5.72 0.47
N ALA A 27 9.52 6.83 -0.03
CA ALA A 27 9.19 8.18 0.41
C ALA A 27 9.40 9.16 -0.75
N ALA A 28 8.79 10.34 -0.66
CA ALA A 28 9.14 11.44 -1.55
C ALA A 28 10.60 11.85 -1.30
N SER A 29 11.37 12.00 -2.37
CA SER A 29 12.78 12.38 -2.32
C SER A 29 13.00 13.90 -2.32
N ASP A 30 12.00 14.67 -2.78
CA ASP A 30 12.03 16.13 -2.80
C ASP A 30 10.69 16.65 -2.27
N THR A 31 10.74 17.20 -1.07
CA THR A 31 9.61 17.77 -0.32
C THR A 31 9.75 19.28 -0.15
N SER A 32 10.66 19.91 -0.90
CA SER A 32 10.94 21.34 -0.79
C SER A 32 9.76 22.20 -1.22
N GLU A 33 9.58 23.36 -0.57
CA GLU A 33 8.50 24.30 -0.90
C GLU A 33 8.53 24.74 -2.37
N SER A 34 9.72 24.91 -2.95
CA SER A 34 9.88 25.29 -4.35
C SER A 34 9.36 24.21 -5.30
N SER A 35 9.60 22.93 -5.00
CA SER A 35 9.10 21.79 -5.75
C SER A 35 7.59 21.66 -5.63
N VAL A 36 7.06 21.79 -4.41
CA VAL A 36 5.61 21.79 -4.14
C VAL A 36 4.92 22.92 -4.92
N LYS A 37 5.46 24.14 -4.83
CA LYS A 37 4.94 25.31 -5.56
C LYS A 37 4.99 25.10 -7.07
N LYS A 38 6.07 24.50 -7.60
CA LYS A 38 6.19 24.18 -9.02
C LYS A 38 5.06 23.26 -9.49
N TYR A 39 4.82 22.13 -8.81
CA TYR A 39 3.74 21.21 -9.22
C TYR A 39 2.36 21.86 -9.13
N ASN A 40 2.08 22.57 -8.04
CA ASN A 40 0.80 23.26 -7.86
C ASN A 40 0.57 24.37 -8.90
N ASN A 41 1.61 25.13 -9.28
CA ASN A 41 1.51 26.12 -10.35
C ASN A 41 1.15 25.49 -11.69
N ILE A 42 1.74 24.35 -12.03
CA ILE A 42 1.46 23.64 -13.29
C ILE A 42 0.03 23.10 -13.29
N ILE A 43 -0.43 22.51 -12.19
CA ILE A 43 -1.80 22.03 -12.03
C ILE A 43 -2.79 23.20 -12.18
N ASN A 44 -2.56 24.30 -11.46
CA ASN A 44 -3.44 25.47 -11.49
C ASN A 44 -3.51 26.12 -12.88
N ALA A 45 -2.37 26.18 -13.60
CA ALA A 45 -2.32 26.69 -14.97
C ALA A 45 -3.06 25.80 -15.99
N ASN A 46 -3.28 24.53 -15.67
CA ASN A 46 -3.94 23.54 -16.55
C ASN A 46 -5.26 23.02 -15.96
N LYS A 47 -5.91 23.81 -15.10
CA LYS A 47 -7.05 23.37 -14.26
C LYS A 47 -8.14 22.60 -15.03
N GLU A 48 -8.59 23.10 -16.17
CA GLU A 48 -9.65 22.45 -16.96
C GLU A 48 -9.24 21.05 -17.46
N ILE A 49 -7.99 20.91 -17.93
CA ILE A 49 -7.45 19.62 -18.39
C ILE A 49 -7.29 18.67 -17.19
N VAL A 50 -6.83 19.18 -16.06
CA VAL A 50 -6.67 18.41 -14.82
C VAL A 50 -8.02 17.88 -14.35
N GLU A 51 -9.04 18.73 -14.27
CA GLU A 51 -10.40 18.34 -13.87
C GLU A 51 -10.99 17.28 -14.81
N PHE A 52 -10.78 17.43 -16.12
CA PHE A 52 -11.20 16.41 -17.09
C PHE A 52 -10.49 15.06 -16.88
N ILE A 53 -9.19 15.07 -16.63
CA ILE A 53 -8.40 13.85 -16.36
C ILE A 53 -8.88 13.19 -15.05
N GLU A 54 -9.02 13.96 -13.98
CA GLU A 54 -9.50 13.45 -12.69
C GLU A 54 -10.90 12.86 -12.79
N TYR A 55 -11.82 13.55 -13.47
CA TYR A 55 -13.16 13.05 -13.74
C TYR A 55 -13.09 11.71 -14.50
N SER A 56 -12.28 11.64 -15.56
CA SER A 56 -12.13 10.43 -16.38
C SER A 56 -11.58 9.24 -15.59
N LEU A 57 -10.64 9.49 -14.67
CA LEU A 57 -10.10 8.47 -13.75
C LEU A 57 -11.17 7.97 -12.78
N VAL A 58 -11.84 8.89 -12.09
CA VAL A 58 -12.85 8.57 -11.06
C VAL A 58 -14.04 7.83 -11.65
N GLN A 59 -14.49 8.18 -12.87
CA GLN A 59 -15.56 7.48 -13.58
C GLN A 59 -15.25 5.99 -13.85
N LYS A 60 -13.97 5.59 -13.78
CA LYS A 60 -13.53 4.19 -13.91
C LYS A 60 -13.01 3.59 -12.61
N GLY A 61 -13.29 4.23 -11.47
CA GLY A 61 -12.86 3.76 -10.15
C GLY A 61 -11.35 3.89 -9.93
N LEU A 62 -10.66 4.70 -10.73
CA LEU A 62 -9.24 4.96 -10.56
C LEU A 62 -9.02 6.20 -9.69
N PRO A 63 -7.95 6.21 -8.87
CA PRO A 63 -7.66 7.35 -7.99
C PRO A 63 -7.18 8.56 -8.79
N ARG A 64 -7.62 9.75 -8.37
CA ARG A 64 -7.28 11.04 -9.00
C ARG A 64 -5.78 11.33 -9.06
N HIS A 65 -4.99 10.83 -8.10
CA HIS A 65 -3.55 11.06 -8.06
C HIS A 65 -2.82 10.53 -9.30
N LEU A 66 -3.43 9.64 -10.10
CA LEU A 66 -2.86 9.17 -11.36
C LEU A 66 -2.74 10.28 -12.43
N ARG A 67 -3.43 11.42 -12.27
CA ARG A 67 -3.15 12.64 -13.05
C ARG A 67 -1.68 13.07 -12.95
N ASN A 68 -1.00 12.70 -11.87
CA ASN A 68 0.40 13.05 -11.65
C ASN A 68 1.33 12.36 -12.67
N LEU A 69 0.88 11.29 -13.35
CA LEU A 69 1.60 10.75 -14.52
C LEU A 69 1.63 11.78 -15.66
N ALA A 70 0.47 12.31 -16.06
CA ALA A 70 0.40 13.37 -17.08
C ALA A 70 1.19 14.63 -16.67
N LEU A 71 1.22 14.96 -15.37
CA LEU A 71 2.02 16.06 -14.82
C LEU A 71 3.52 15.84 -15.03
N ILE A 72 4.06 14.67 -14.67
CA ILE A 72 5.50 14.41 -14.76
C ILE A 72 5.98 14.07 -16.18
N GLU A 73 5.08 13.58 -17.03
CA GLU A 73 5.37 13.20 -18.42
C GLU A 73 5.41 14.41 -19.36
N SER A 74 4.46 15.33 -19.23
CA SER A 74 4.29 16.42 -20.19
C SER A 74 3.97 17.78 -19.58
N HIS A 75 3.79 17.86 -18.26
CA HIS A 75 3.19 19.03 -17.61
C HIS A 75 1.84 19.42 -18.25
N PHE A 76 1.06 18.40 -18.63
CA PHE A 76 -0.22 18.50 -19.36
C PHE A 76 -0.15 19.09 -20.78
N ASN A 77 1.05 19.19 -21.38
CA ASN A 77 1.20 19.71 -22.73
C ASN A 77 0.98 18.61 -23.80
N ARG A 78 -0.12 18.72 -24.54
CA ARG A 78 -0.51 17.76 -25.61
C ARG A 78 0.39 17.76 -26.85
N ASN A 79 1.28 18.73 -27.00
CA ASN A 79 2.14 18.88 -28.17
C ASN A 79 3.58 18.42 -27.94
N ILE A 80 3.90 17.87 -26.76
CA ILE A 80 5.24 17.36 -26.47
C ILE A 80 5.48 16.02 -27.16
N THR A 81 6.66 15.92 -27.78
CA THR A 81 7.23 14.67 -28.28
C THR A 81 8.59 14.46 -27.64
N SER A 82 8.80 13.31 -26.98
CA SER A 82 10.12 12.96 -26.42
C SER A 82 11.11 12.59 -27.52
N GLY A 83 12.41 12.62 -27.22
CA GLY A 83 13.44 12.16 -28.17
C GLY A 83 13.31 10.69 -28.57
N ALA A 84 12.61 9.88 -27.76
CA ALA A 84 12.31 8.48 -28.06
C ALA A 84 11.02 8.29 -28.88
N GLY A 85 10.24 9.35 -29.12
CA GLY A 85 9.00 9.31 -29.91
C GLY A 85 7.71 9.11 -29.09
N ALA A 86 7.76 9.34 -27.77
CA ALA A 86 6.57 9.37 -26.92
C ALA A 86 5.81 10.68 -27.14
N VAL A 87 4.47 10.65 -27.25
CA VAL A 87 3.69 11.83 -27.71
C VAL A 87 2.51 12.14 -26.79
N GLY A 88 2.26 13.44 -26.61
CA GLY A 88 1.04 13.97 -26.01
C GLY A 88 1.08 14.03 -24.49
N ILE A 89 -0.09 14.29 -23.88
CA ILE A 89 -0.22 14.51 -22.43
C ILE A 89 0.30 13.32 -21.63
N TRP A 90 0.00 12.12 -22.11
CA TRP A 90 0.31 10.85 -21.46
C TRP A 90 1.62 10.22 -21.95
N GLN A 91 2.36 10.91 -22.82
CA GLN A 91 3.60 10.44 -23.46
C GLN A 91 3.49 8.99 -23.94
N PHE A 92 2.50 8.69 -24.78
CA PHE A 92 2.36 7.34 -25.32
C PHE A 92 3.43 7.05 -26.36
N MET A 93 4.14 5.94 -26.19
CA MET A 93 4.88 5.29 -27.27
C MET A 93 3.91 4.68 -28.30
N THR A 94 4.28 4.66 -29.58
CA THR A 94 3.41 4.13 -30.66
C THR A 94 3.01 2.67 -30.42
N SER A 95 3.95 1.83 -29.98
CA SER A 95 3.68 0.41 -29.68
C SER A 95 2.63 0.25 -28.56
N HIS A 96 2.76 1.03 -27.48
CA HIS A 96 1.80 1.03 -26.38
C HIS A 96 0.44 1.55 -26.81
N ALA A 97 0.39 2.67 -27.55
CA ALA A 97 -0.84 3.26 -28.06
C ALA A 97 -1.63 2.26 -28.93
N ASN A 98 -0.93 1.54 -29.82
CA ASN A 98 -1.53 0.57 -30.72
C ASN A 98 -2.20 -0.62 -30.00
N GLN A 99 -1.68 -1.04 -28.84
CA GLN A 99 -2.31 -2.11 -28.03
C GLN A 99 -3.73 -1.76 -27.58
N TYR A 100 -4.05 -0.47 -27.51
CA TYR A 100 -5.35 0.04 -27.08
C TYR A 100 -6.14 0.69 -28.22
N GLY A 101 -5.70 0.51 -29.48
CA GLY A 101 -6.35 1.08 -30.66
C GLY A 101 -6.19 2.60 -30.80
N LEU A 102 -5.25 3.21 -30.08
CA LEU A 102 -4.95 4.64 -30.19
C LEU A 102 -3.98 4.86 -31.36
N THR A 103 -4.49 5.42 -32.46
CA THR A 103 -3.64 5.73 -33.62
C THR A 103 -2.63 6.83 -33.31
N GLU A 104 -1.55 6.88 -34.07
CA GLU A 104 -0.47 7.84 -33.89
C GLU A 104 -0.94 9.30 -33.86
N GLN A 105 -1.83 9.69 -34.77
CA GLN A 105 -2.38 11.04 -34.89
C GLN A 105 -3.29 11.41 -33.70
N ASN A 106 -3.88 10.40 -33.05
CA ASN A 106 -4.77 10.58 -31.91
C ASN A 106 -4.02 10.66 -30.57
N ARG A 107 -2.68 10.46 -30.53
CA ARG A 107 -1.89 10.58 -29.29
C ARG A 107 -1.89 12.01 -28.73
N THR A 108 -2.05 13.03 -29.58
CA THR A 108 -2.16 14.43 -29.17
C THR A 108 -3.60 14.85 -28.82
N ASP A 109 -4.59 14.00 -29.08
CA ASP A 109 -5.98 14.24 -28.71
C ASP A 109 -6.17 13.93 -27.22
N VAL A 110 -6.49 14.95 -26.42
CA VAL A 110 -6.60 14.84 -24.96
C VAL A 110 -7.68 13.84 -24.55
N TYR A 111 -8.81 13.82 -25.25
CA TYR A 111 -9.93 12.93 -24.92
C TYR A 111 -9.57 11.48 -25.23
N LYS A 112 -9.08 11.21 -26.44
CA LYS A 112 -8.75 9.84 -26.89
C LYS A 112 -7.56 9.26 -26.13
N SER A 113 -6.52 10.06 -25.91
CA SER A 113 -5.35 9.64 -25.13
C SER A 113 -5.72 9.41 -23.66
N THR A 114 -6.53 10.26 -23.03
CA THR A 114 -6.96 10.06 -21.64
C THR A 114 -7.83 8.82 -21.49
N LYS A 115 -8.78 8.58 -22.39
CA LYS A 115 -9.56 7.34 -22.41
C LYS A 115 -8.65 6.10 -22.48
N THR A 116 -7.63 6.16 -23.32
CA THR A 116 -6.63 5.09 -23.47
C THR A 116 -5.80 4.90 -22.20
N ALA A 117 -5.32 5.99 -21.59
CA ALA A 117 -4.54 5.96 -20.36
C ALA A 117 -5.33 5.34 -19.20
N VAL A 118 -6.59 5.73 -19.03
CA VAL A 118 -7.49 5.17 -18.02
C VAL A 118 -7.63 3.66 -18.17
N ILE A 119 -7.86 3.16 -19.39
CA ILE A 119 -7.98 1.72 -19.64
C ILE A 119 -6.64 1.01 -19.37
N SER A 120 -5.53 1.57 -19.85
CA SER A 120 -4.19 1.03 -19.63
C SER A 120 -3.83 0.95 -18.15
N LEU A 121 -4.09 2.00 -17.38
CA LEU A 121 -3.79 2.06 -15.94
C LEU A 121 -4.65 1.05 -15.15
N ALA A 122 -5.93 0.91 -15.50
CA ALA A 122 -6.79 -0.10 -14.90
C ALA A 122 -6.27 -1.53 -15.17
N ASN A 123 -5.80 -1.80 -16.38
CA ASN A 123 -5.22 -3.10 -16.74
C ASN A 123 -3.92 -3.39 -15.99
N LEU A 124 -3.02 -2.40 -15.92
CA LEU A 124 -1.79 -2.51 -15.14
C LEU A 124 -2.09 -2.75 -13.65
N TYR A 125 -3.05 -2.04 -13.08
CA TYR A 125 -3.42 -2.22 -11.67
C TYR A 125 -4.02 -3.60 -11.40
N ARG A 126 -4.90 -4.09 -12.30
CA ARG A 126 -5.43 -5.47 -12.20
C ARG A 126 -4.31 -6.51 -12.19
N LYS A 127 -3.22 -6.26 -12.92
CA LYS A 127 -2.08 -7.18 -13.00
C LYS A 127 -1.18 -7.11 -11.77
N TYR A 128 -0.85 -5.92 -11.29
CA TYR A 128 0.19 -5.75 -10.27
C TYR A 128 -0.34 -5.55 -8.84
N GLY A 129 -1.55 -5.02 -8.70
CA GLY A 129 -2.22 -4.83 -7.41
C GLY A 129 -1.71 -3.64 -6.59
N ASP A 130 -0.74 -2.86 -7.09
CA ASP A 130 -0.24 -1.65 -6.41
C ASP A 130 0.17 -0.55 -7.39
N TRP A 131 -0.07 0.71 -7.00
CA TRP A 131 0.17 1.86 -7.86
C TRP A 131 1.66 2.11 -8.13
N ILE A 132 2.56 1.71 -7.23
CA ILE A 132 4.00 1.91 -7.41
C ILE A 132 4.51 1.08 -8.58
N THR A 133 4.15 -0.20 -8.62
CA THR A 133 4.50 -1.10 -9.72
C THR A 133 3.81 -0.68 -11.01
N VAL A 134 2.56 -0.19 -10.95
CA VAL A 134 1.87 0.38 -12.11
C VAL A 134 2.62 1.55 -12.71
N VAL A 135 3.08 2.51 -11.88
CA VAL A 135 3.84 3.68 -12.35
C VAL A 135 5.18 3.27 -12.97
N ALA A 136 5.85 2.27 -12.39
CA ALA A 136 7.07 1.71 -12.98
C ALA A 136 6.78 1.04 -14.34
N ALA A 137 5.73 0.21 -14.40
CA ALA A 137 5.31 -0.50 -15.60
C ALA A 137 4.85 0.44 -16.72
N TYR A 138 4.23 1.57 -16.38
CA TYR A 138 3.81 2.58 -17.33
C TYR A 138 5.00 3.18 -18.09
N ASN A 139 6.11 3.42 -17.39
CA ASN A 139 7.31 4.02 -17.99
C ASN A 139 8.15 3.00 -18.76
N CYS A 140 8.45 1.83 -18.18
CA CYS A 140 9.38 0.88 -18.80
C CYS A 140 8.70 -0.29 -19.53
N GLY A 141 7.38 -0.42 -19.43
CA GLY A 141 6.63 -1.54 -19.97
C GLY A 141 6.69 -2.80 -19.12
N GLU A 142 5.66 -3.63 -19.25
CA GLU A 142 5.45 -4.83 -18.44
C GLU A 142 6.55 -5.89 -18.61
N GLY A 143 7.17 -5.98 -19.79
CA GLY A 143 8.26 -6.93 -20.04
C GLY A 143 9.51 -6.63 -19.21
N ASN A 144 9.82 -5.34 -18.98
CA ASN A 144 10.95 -4.95 -18.13
C ASN A 144 10.64 -5.18 -16.65
N ILE A 145 9.39 -4.97 -16.22
CA ILE A 145 8.95 -5.34 -14.87
C ILE A 145 9.08 -6.85 -14.64
N ALA A 146 8.61 -7.68 -15.59
CA ALA A 146 8.71 -9.13 -15.47
C ALA A 146 10.16 -9.61 -15.35
N LYS A 147 11.06 -9.08 -16.19
CA LYS A 147 12.51 -9.36 -16.10
C LYS A 147 13.11 -8.95 -14.75
N ALA A 148 12.76 -7.75 -14.26
CA ALA A 148 13.24 -7.26 -12.98
C ALA A 148 12.75 -8.13 -11.81
N MET A 149 11.47 -8.51 -11.80
CA MET A 149 10.89 -9.41 -10.80
C MET A 149 11.57 -10.78 -10.82
N GLN A 150 11.81 -11.34 -12.02
CA GLN A 150 12.52 -12.61 -12.18
C GLN A 150 13.94 -12.56 -11.62
N ASN A 151 14.70 -11.51 -11.96
CA ASN A 151 16.06 -11.32 -11.46
C ASN A 151 16.13 -11.11 -9.95
N ALA A 152 15.08 -10.52 -9.38
CA ALA A 152 14.96 -10.28 -7.96
C ALA A 152 14.44 -11.48 -7.15
N GLY A 153 13.82 -12.45 -7.82
CA GLY A 153 13.05 -13.50 -7.15
C GLY A 153 11.91 -12.95 -6.29
N SER A 154 11.36 -11.77 -6.65
CA SER A 154 10.33 -11.10 -5.85
C SER A 154 9.45 -10.20 -6.71
N THR A 155 8.18 -10.10 -6.34
CA THR A 155 7.20 -9.19 -6.95
C THR A 155 7.06 -7.88 -6.19
N GLN A 156 7.85 -7.65 -5.14
CA GLN A 156 7.81 -6.44 -4.32
C GLN A 156 8.71 -5.36 -4.93
N TYR A 157 8.16 -4.18 -5.26
CA TYR A 157 8.88 -3.11 -5.97
C TYR A 157 10.21 -2.73 -5.31
N HIS A 158 10.23 -2.56 -3.99
CA HIS A 158 11.45 -2.19 -3.28
C HIS A 158 12.58 -3.23 -3.42
N VAL A 159 12.24 -4.49 -3.73
CA VAL A 159 13.22 -5.57 -3.97
C VAL A 159 13.67 -5.58 -5.43
N PHE A 160 12.72 -5.54 -6.39
CA PHE A 160 13.05 -5.66 -7.81
C PHE A 160 13.50 -4.34 -8.46
N SER A 161 13.25 -3.19 -7.84
CA SER A 161 13.58 -1.88 -8.40
C SER A 161 15.06 -1.71 -8.73
N LYS A 162 15.97 -2.39 -8.02
CA LYS A 162 17.41 -2.40 -8.31
C LYS A 162 17.78 -2.99 -9.68
N TYR A 163 16.87 -3.74 -10.32
CA TYR A 163 17.03 -4.29 -11.66
C TYR A 163 16.30 -3.50 -12.74
N LEU A 164 15.66 -2.38 -12.37
CA LEU A 164 15.00 -1.49 -13.33
C LEU A 164 15.99 -0.47 -13.91
N PRO A 165 15.72 0.08 -15.11
CA PRO A 165 16.44 1.22 -15.63
C PRO A 165 16.41 2.40 -14.64
N GLY A 166 17.52 3.14 -14.54
CA GLY A 166 17.61 4.32 -13.68
C GLY A 166 16.55 5.39 -13.99
N GLU A 167 16.16 5.50 -15.26
CA GLU A 167 15.06 6.36 -15.72
C GLU A 167 13.73 6.00 -15.01
N THR A 168 13.40 4.71 -14.92
CA THR A 168 12.16 4.22 -14.32
C THR A 168 12.15 4.41 -12.80
N ILE A 169 13.28 4.17 -12.15
CA ILE A 169 13.44 4.44 -10.72
C ILE A 169 13.21 5.93 -10.46
N ASN A 170 13.79 6.80 -11.29
CA ASN A 170 13.60 8.24 -11.21
C ASN A 170 12.17 8.67 -11.55
N HIS A 171 11.51 7.99 -12.48
CA HIS A 171 10.11 8.22 -12.82
C HIS A 171 9.19 7.97 -11.62
N VAL A 172 9.37 6.85 -10.91
CA VAL A 172 8.65 6.57 -9.66
C VAL A 172 8.93 7.63 -8.59
N LYS A 173 10.19 8.07 -8.43
CA LYS A 173 10.52 9.15 -7.48
C LYS A 173 9.80 10.46 -7.81
N LYS A 174 9.81 10.88 -9.09
CA LYS A 174 9.08 12.08 -9.55
C LYS A 174 7.59 11.97 -9.24
N TYR A 175 7.00 10.80 -9.48
CA TYR A 175 5.61 10.54 -9.18
C TYR A 175 5.31 10.67 -7.67
N LEU A 176 6.15 10.11 -6.80
CA LEU A 176 6.01 10.25 -5.35
C LEU A 176 6.13 11.71 -4.89
N ASN A 177 7.07 12.48 -5.47
CA ASN A 177 7.21 13.91 -5.18
C ASN A 177 5.97 14.70 -5.62
N ALA A 178 5.41 14.38 -6.78
CA ALA A 178 4.15 14.98 -7.23
C ALA A 178 3.00 14.64 -6.28
N CYS A 179 2.88 13.38 -5.83
CA CYS A 179 1.87 12.95 -4.85
C CYS A 179 2.06 13.62 -3.49
N TYR A 180 3.31 13.88 -3.07
CA TYR A 180 3.58 14.68 -1.87
C TYR A 180 3.07 16.11 -2.04
N ALA A 181 3.44 16.78 -3.14
CA ALA A 181 3.03 18.14 -3.43
C ALA A 181 1.51 18.34 -3.53
N THR A 182 0.80 17.26 -3.87
CA THR A 182 -0.65 17.26 -4.07
C THR A 182 -1.44 16.63 -2.91
N GLY A 183 -0.76 16.10 -1.88
CA GLY A 183 -1.36 15.58 -0.66
C GLY A 183 -1.87 14.14 -0.72
N GLU A 184 -1.52 13.36 -1.77
CA GLU A 184 -1.94 11.97 -1.91
C GLU A 184 -0.84 10.93 -1.64
N LEU A 185 0.36 11.34 -1.21
CA LEU A 185 1.48 10.42 -0.95
C LEU A 185 1.09 9.27 -0.02
N GLU A 186 0.47 9.56 1.13
CA GLU A 186 0.07 8.54 2.10
C GLU A 186 -0.89 7.51 1.50
N SER A 187 -1.85 7.93 0.68
CA SER A 187 -2.76 7.01 0.01
C SER A 187 -2.03 6.04 -0.93
N VAL A 188 -1.00 6.53 -1.63
CA VAL A 188 -0.18 5.71 -2.53
C VAL A 188 0.69 4.73 -1.75
N LEU A 189 1.32 5.18 -0.66
CA LEU A 189 2.16 4.34 0.18
C LEU A 189 1.34 3.26 0.91
N ASN A 190 0.15 3.61 1.39
CA ASN A 190 -0.76 2.64 2.02
C ASN A 190 -1.20 1.58 1.03
N ASN A 191 -1.57 1.95 -0.20
CA ASN A 191 -1.91 0.98 -1.24
C ASN A 191 -0.77 -0.02 -1.50
N TYR A 192 0.46 0.48 -1.61
CA TYR A 192 1.63 -0.37 -1.82
C TYR A 192 1.90 -1.29 -0.62
N ASN A 193 1.82 -0.75 0.60
CA ASN A 193 2.04 -1.52 1.81
C ASN A 193 1.00 -2.62 1.99
N SER A 194 -0.30 -2.35 1.75
CA SER A 194 -1.35 -3.36 1.80
C SER A 194 -1.13 -4.46 0.75
N SER A 195 -0.79 -4.12 -0.49
CA SER A 195 -0.48 -5.11 -1.53
C SER A 195 0.74 -5.98 -1.18
N ARG A 196 1.78 -5.36 -0.61
CA ARG A 196 2.98 -6.05 -0.13
C ARG A 196 2.66 -7.07 0.96
N LEU A 197 1.86 -6.68 1.95
CA LEU A 197 1.43 -7.58 3.02
C LEU A 197 0.62 -8.73 2.43
N ASN A 198 -0.43 -8.46 1.65
CA ASN A 198 -1.26 -9.49 1.04
C ASN A 198 -0.43 -10.54 0.25
N LYS A 199 0.59 -10.11 -0.51
CA LYS A 199 1.46 -11.05 -1.24
C LYS A 199 2.27 -11.94 -0.30
N ILE A 200 2.82 -11.40 0.79
CA ILE A 200 3.58 -12.16 1.78
C ILE A 200 2.67 -13.22 2.43
N PHE A 201 1.44 -12.88 2.81
CA PHE A 201 0.54 -13.81 3.51
C PHE A 201 -0.10 -14.84 2.59
N PHE A 202 -0.54 -14.45 1.40
CA PHE A 202 -1.36 -15.32 0.54
C PHE A 202 -0.61 -16.01 -0.61
N THR A 203 0.54 -15.48 -1.05
CA THR A 203 1.27 -16.04 -2.23
C THR A 203 2.59 -16.72 -1.89
N GLU A 204 3.33 -16.25 -0.89
CA GLU A 204 4.58 -16.90 -0.42
C GLU A 204 4.32 -17.87 0.76
N GLY A 205 3.19 -17.71 1.47
CA GLY A 205 2.70 -18.68 2.48
C GLY A 205 2.00 -19.91 1.92
N GLY A 206 1.83 -19.99 0.59
CA GLY A 206 1.03 -20.98 -0.12
C GLY A 206 1.75 -22.28 -0.51
N SER A 207 2.68 -22.80 0.29
CA SER A 207 3.08 -24.22 0.29
C SER A 207 4.12 -24.50 1.39
N GLY A 208 3.72 -24.42 2.66
CA GLY A 208 4.67 -24.73 3.73
C GLY A 208 4.04 -24.67 5.10
N ARG A 209 3.61 -25.82 5.59
CA ARG A 209 3.31 -26.04 7.01
C ARG A 209 4.42 -25.45 7.89
N ASN A 210 4.00 -24.72 8.93
CA ASN A 210 4.75 -24.44 10.15
C ASN A 210 6.04 -23.60 9.98
N SER A 211 5.88 -22.30 9.83
CA SER A 211 6.80 -21.33 10.43
C SER A 211 5.94 -20.24 11.08
N ALA A 212 5.92 -20.19 12.41
CA ALA A 212 5.09 -19.25 13.15
C ALA A 212 5.46 -17.81 12.75
N ALA A 213 4.50 -17.09 12.17
CA ALA A 213 4.68 -15.67 11.90
C ALA A 213 5.04 -14.94 13.21
N PRO A 214 5.98 -13.99 13.21
CA PRO A 214 6.34 -13.25 14.40
C PRO A 214 5.11 -12.51 14.93
N LEU A 215 4.76 -12.77 16.19
CA LEU A 215 3.60 -12.18 16.84
C LEU A 215 3.98 -10.85 17.50
N GLN A 216 3.11 -9.84 17.37
CA GLN A 216 3.12 -8.63 18.17
C GLN A 216 2.00 -8.69 19.19
N GLU A 217 2.21 -8.05 20.33
CA GLU A 217 1.23 -7.98 21.42
C GLU A 217 0.59 -6.59 21.53
N THR A 218 -0.67 -6.56 21.92
CA THR A 218 -1.36 -5.35 22.36
C THR A 218 -2.38 -5.71 23.43
N GLU A 219 -2.58 -4.84 24.42
CA GLU A 219 -3.59 -5.05 25.44
C GLU A 219 -5.01 -4.83 24.88
N ILE A 220 -5.90 -5.78 25.20
CA ILE A 220 -7.33 -5.70 24.97
C ILE A 220 -8.09 -5.99 26.27
N ASN A 221 -9.26 -5.39 26.43
CA ASN A 221 -10.15 -5.66 27.55
C ASN A 221 -11.31 -6.59 27.14
N ALA A 222 -12.08 -7.06 28.11
CA ALA A 222 -13.23 -7.96 27.90
C ALA A 222 -14.38 -7.38 27.07
N GLY A 223 -14.32 -6.09 26.71
CA GLY A 223 -15.27 -5.48 25.76
C GLY A 223 -15.01 -5.87 24.29
N PHE A 224 -13.85 -6.44 23.97
CA PHE A 224 -13.54 -6.96 22.64
C PHE A 224 -14.12 -8.38 22.45
N ASN A 225 -14.82 -8.58 21.33
CA ASN A 225 -15.31 -9.89 20.92
C ASN A 225 -14.33 -10.49 19.90
N LEU A 226 -13.83 -11.69 20.18
CA LEU A 226 -12.87 -12.39 19.32
C LEU A 226 -13.45 -12.74 17.95
N ASP A 227 -14.77 -13.01 17.84
CA ASP A 227 -15.43 -13.26 16.55
C ASP A 227 -15.42 -11.99 15.69
N VAL A 228 -15.67 -10.84 16.32
CA VAL A 228 -15.63 -9.54 15.64
C VAL A 228 -14.20 -9.18 15.22
N ILE A 229 -13.20 -9.54 16.03
CA ILE A 229 -11.80 -9.37 15.68
C ILE A 229 -11.45 -10.24 14.46
N ALA A 230 -11.83 -11.51 14.47
CA ALA A 230 -11.62 -12.44 13.36
C ALA A 230 -12.26 -11.91 12.06
N ASP A 231 -13.54 -11.53 12.12
CA ASP A 231 -14.29 -10.96 11.01
C ASP A 231 -13.65 -9.69 10.42
N GLU A 232 -13.24 -8.74 11.27
CA GLU A 232 -12.70 -7.45 10.83
C GLU A 232 -11.28 -7.55 10.28
N LEU A 233 -10.57 -8.62 10.62
CA LEU A 233 -9.23 -8.95 10.14
C LEU A 233 -9.23 -9.99 9.00
N ASP A 234 -10.39 -10.52 8.63
CA ASP A 234 -10.54 -11.56 7.59
C ASP A 234 -9.67 -12.80 7.89
N VAL A 235 -9.67 -13.23 9.15
CA VAL A 235 -8.97 -14.43 9.62
C VAL A 235 -9.91 -15.39 10.31
N GLU A 236 -9.56 -16.67 10.33
CA GLU A 236 -10.40 -17.67 10.98
C GLU A 236 -10.24 -17.64 12.50
N MET A 237 -11.32 -17.90 13.24
CA MET A 237 -11.31 -17.90 14.71
C MET A 237 -10.27 -18.90 15.28
N ASN A 238 -10.07 -20.04 14.62
CA ASN A 238 -9.08 -21.03 15.05
C ASN A 238 -7.64 -20.49 14.98
N GLU A 239 -7.33 -19.56 14.06
CA GLU A 239 -6.02 -18.91 13.97
C GLU A 239 -5.82 -17.92 15.13
N ILE A 240 -6.84 -17.11 15.44
CA ILE A 240 -6.84 -16.22 16.60
C ILE A 240 -6.56 -17.01 17.89
N LEU A 241 -7.24 -18.14 18.10
CA LEU A 241 -7.05 -18.99 19.27
C LEU A 241 -5.67 -19.69 19.28
N ALA A 242 -5.13 -20.04 18.11
CA ALA A 242 -3.82 -20.66 17.99
C ALA A 242 -2.69 -19.69 18.41
N TRP A 243 -2.79 -18.41 18.05
CA TRP A 243 -1.83 -17.39 18.47
C TRP A 243 -2.01 -16.95 19.93
N ASN A 244 -3.23 -17.11 20.46
CA ASN A 244 -3.63 -16.61 21.77
C ASN A 244 -4.11 -17.72 22.72
N PRO A 245 -3.25 -18.67 23.10
CA PRO A 245 -3.65 -19.75 23.97
C PRO A 245 -4.05 -19.19 25.35
N ARG A 246 -5.33 -19.39 25.71
CA ARG A 246 -5.99 -18.98 26.98
C ARG A 246 -6.58 -17.55 27.02
N ILE A 247 -6.59 -16.81 25.91
CA ILE A 247 -7.14 -15.44 25.89
C ILE A 247 -8.59 -15.36 26.38
N VAL A 248 -9.42 -16.37 26.06
CA VAL A 248 -10.81 -16.46 26.54
C VAL A 248 -10.86 -16.52 28.06
N GLU A 249 -10.02 -17.36 28.68
CA GLU A 249 -9.99 -17.49 30.14
C GLU A 249 -9.45 -16.24 30.82
N GLU A 250 -8.45 -15.58 30.21
CA GLU A 250 -7.86 -14.37 30.77
C GLU A 250 -8.82 -13.19 30.72
N LEU A 251 -9.50 -12.99 29.59
CA LEU A 251 -10.53 -11.96 29.46
C LEU A 251 -11.68 -12.19 30.46
N GLN A 252 -12.09 -13.45 30.69
CA GLN A 252 -13.13 -13.77 31.66
C GLN A 252 -12.70 -13.59 33.12
N LYS A 253 -11.47 -13.98 33.47
CA LYS A 253 -10.99 -13.97 34.86
C LYS A 253 -10.43 -12.60 35.29
N LYS A 254 -9.73 -11.92 34.40
CA LYS A 254 -8.99 -10.67 34.70
C LYS A 254 -9.65 -9.43 34.09
N GLY A 255 -10.51 -9.59 33.08
CA GLY A 255 -11.13 -8.46 32.36
C GLY A 255 -10.22 -7.84 31.29
N GLU A 256 -8.98 -8.30 31.18
CA GLU A 256 -7.97 -7.85 30.21
C GLU A 256 -7.01 -9.00 29.87
N SER A 257 -6.41 -8.95 28.69
CA SER A 257 -5.45 -9.95 28.22
C SER A 257 -4.62 -9.38 27.07
N PRO A 258 -3.33 -9.75 26.98
CA PRO A 258 -2.54 -9.47 25.78
C PRO A 258 -3.11 -10.24 24.59
N LEU A 259 -3.41 -9.50 23.52
CA LEU A 259 -3.74 -10.03 22.20
C LEU A 259 -2.47 -10.08 21.36
N TYR A 260 -2.07 -11.29 21.01
CA TYR A 260 -1.02 -11.61 20.06
C TYR A 260 -1.60 -11.76 18.66
N LEU A 261 -1.13 -10.96 17.72
CA LEU A 261 -1.44 -11.11 16.31
C LEU A 261 -0.15 -11.19 15.51
N PRO A 262 -0.14 -11.88 14.36
CA PRO A 262 0.90 -11.72 13.36
C PRO A 262 1.22 -10.24 13.13
N THR A 263 2.52 -9.94 13.01
CA THR A 263 3.07 -8.58 12.87
C THR A 263 2.38 -7.74 11.78
N ASP A 264 1.83 -8.40 10.77
CA ASP A 264 1.11 -7.84 9.64
C ASP A 264 -0.38 -7.56 9.87
N LEU A 265 -1.02 -8.28 10.78
CA LEU A 265 -2.42 -8.05 11.15
C LEU A 265 -2.54 -6.98 12.24
N MET A 266 -1.48 -6.78 13.03
CA MET A 266 -1.47 -5.83 14.13
C MET A 266 -1.78 -4.37 13.69
N PRO A 267 -1.21 -3.81 12.60
CA PRO A 267 -1.56 -2.47 12.15
C PRO A 267 -3.04 -2.30 11.79
N ASP A 268 -3.63 -3.29 11.12
CA ASP A 268 -5.03 -3.28 10.73
C ASP A 268 -5.94 -3.37 11.96
N PHE A 269 -5.58 -4.22 12.94
CA PHE A 269 -6.25 -4.26 14.23
C PHE A 269 -6.20 -2.91 14.94
N LEU A 270 -5.03 -2.28 15.02
CA LEU A 270 -4.85 -0.99 15.69
C LEU A 270 -5.64 0.13 14.99
N LEU A 271 -5.64 0.17 13.65
CA LEU A 271 -6.41 1.14 12.86
C LEU A 271 -7.92 0.96 13.07
N LYS A 272 -8.39 -0.29 13.15
CA LYS A 272 -9.80 -0.64 13.32
C LYS A 272 -10.21 -0.79 14.79
N LYS A 273 -9.31 -0.61 15.77
CA LYS A 273 -9.51 -0.97 17.19
C LYS A 273 -10.80 -0.40 17.78
N ASN A 274 -11.08 0.88 17.52
CA ASN A 274 -12.31 1.54 18.00
C ASN A 274 -13.58 1.02 17.32
N LYS A 275 -13.50 0.72 16.01
CA LYS A 275 -14.61 0.13 15.24
C LYS A 275 -14.92 -1.27 15.75
N ILE A 276 -13.89 -2.10 15.92
CA ILE A 276 -13.97 -3.46 16.46
C ILE A 276 -14.61 -3.44 17.85
N LEU A 277 -14.13 -2.58 18.76
CA LEU A 277 -14.68 -2.47 20.11
C LEU A 277 -16.16 -2.03 20.09
N SER A 278 -16.48 -1.02 19.29
CA SER A 278 -17.87 -0.53 19.16
C SER A 278 -18.82 -1.62 18.64
N ARG A 279 -18.37 -2.40 17.65
CA ARG A 279 -19.12 -3.54 17.10
C ARG A 279 -19.23 -4.68 18.13
N SER A 280 -18.16 -4.99 18.84
CA SER A 280 -18.11 -6.01 19.89
C SER A 280 -19.13 -5.75 20.99
N ILE A 281 -19.22 -4.51 21.49
CA ILE A 281 -20.19 -4.12 22.51
C ILE A 281 -21.63 -4.24 21.97
N LYS A 282 -21.87 -3.81 20.73
CA LYS A 282 -23.20 -3.87 20.11
C LYS A 282 -23.69 -5.30 19.93
N GLU A 283 -22.80 -6.22 19.59
CA GLU A 283 -23.13 -7.64 19.42
C GLU A 283 -23.27 -8.37 20.76
N GLY A 284 -22.44 -8.05 21.76
CA GLY A 284 -22.55 -8.60 23.11
C GLY A 284 -23.90 -8.27 23.80
N ASN A 285 -24.44 -7.06 23.58
CA ASN A 285 -25.72 -6.65 24.15
C ASN A 285 -26.94 -7.39 23.53
N ARG A 286 -26.81 -7.98 22.35
CA ARG A 286 -27.88 -8.73 21.69
C ARG A 286 -28.06 -10.14 22.26
N VAL A 287 -27.01 -10.72 22.82
CA VAL A 287 -27.01 -12.09 23.38
C VAL A 287 -27.62 -12.13 24.79
N GLN A 288 -27.61 -11.01 25.53
CA GLN A 288 -28.21 -10.92 26.87
C GLN A 288 -29.73 -10.62 26.87
N GLN A 289 -30.34 -10.42 25.70
CA GLN A 289 -31.79 -10.13 25.55
C GLN A 289 -32.60 -11.32 24.98
N GLN A 290 -31.99 -12.50 24.90
CA GLN A 290 -32.64 -13.78 24.58
C GLN A 290 -32.47 -14.73 25.77
#